data_AF-A0A200R9N2-F1
#
_entry.id   AF-A0A200R9N2-F1
#
_cell.length_a   1.000
_cell.length_b   1.000
_cell.length_c   1.000
_cell.angle_alpha   90.00
_cell.angle_beta   90.00
_cell.angle_gamma   90.00
#
_symmetry.space_group_name_H-M   'P 1'
#
loop_
_entity.id
_entity.type
_entity.pdbx_description
1 polymer ?
#
loop_
_entity_poly.entity_id
_entity_poly.type
_entity_poly.pdbx_seq_one_letter_code
_entity_poly.pdbx_strand_id
1 'polypeptide(L)' 'MGSLKTDQEDLMSVEAESNEAIIYVNGVRRVISDGLAHLTLLEYLRGIATYLV' A
#
# COMPACT_ATOMS: atom_id res chain seq x y z
N MET A 1 0.88 -15.80 20.24
CA MET A 1 0.61 -14.78 19.21
C MET A 1 1.04 -15.36 17.87
N GLY A 2 0.09 -15.94 17.13
CA GLY A 2 0.36 -16.59 15.84
C GLY A 2 0.51 -15.53 14.75
N SER A 3 1.68 -15.46 14.12
CA SER A 3 1.90 -14.66 12.92
C SER A 3 1.23 -15.39 11.74
N LEU A 4 0.23 -14.75 11.14
CA LEU A 4 -0.40 -15.19 9.89
C LEU A 4 0.64 -15.06 8.76
N LYS A 5 1.38 -16.15 8.52
CA LYS A 5 2.22 -16.34 7.35
C LYS A 5 1.50 -17.28 6.41
N THR A 6 0.58 -16.73 5.64
CA THR A 6 -0.04 -17.45 4.55
C THR A 6 -0.42 -16.41 3.52
N ASP A 7 0.01 -16.63 2.27
CA ASP A 7 -0.49 -15.95 1.05
C ASP A 7 0.23 -14.65 0.61
N GLN A 8 1.23 -14.15 1.35
CA GLN A 8 1.96 -12.93 0.94
C GLN A 8 3.07 -13.18 -0.09
N GLU A 9 3.65 -14.38 -0.12
CA GLU A 9 4.76 -14.73 -1.02
C GLU A 9 4.30 -14.96 -2.48
N ASP A 10 3.08 -15.45 -2.70
CA ASP A 10 2.58 -15.74 -4.05
C ASP A 10 2.13 -14.47 -4.81
N LEU A 11 1.65 -13.44 -4.11
CA LEU A 11 1.23 -12.16 -4.71
C LEU A 11 2.42 -11.28 -5.16
N MET A 12 3.59 -11.40 -4.51
CA MET A 12 4.79 -10.65 -4.88
C MET A 12 5.34 -11.03 -6.27
N SER A 13 5.01 -12.22 -6.78
CA SER A 13 5.52 -12.71 -8.06
C SER A 13 4.85 -12.07 -9.29
N VAL A 14 3.62 -11.56 -9.15
CA VAL A 14 2.85 -10.91 -10.24
C VAL A 14 3.05 -9.38 -10.24
N GLU A 15 3.44 -8.79 -9.11
CA GLU A 15 3.63 -7.34 -8.96
C GLU A 15 4.98 -6.84 -9.50
N ALA A 16 5.89 -7.75 -9.88
CA ALA A 16 7.23 -7.41 -10.37
C ALA A 16 7.25 -6.71 -11.76
N GLU A 17 6.12 -6.66 -12.49
CA GLU A 17 6.01 -5.96 -13.78
C GLU A 17 5.54 -4.51 -13.67
N SER A 18 4.92 -4.11 -12.55
CA SER A 18 4.47 -2.73 -12.33
C SER A 18 5.37 -2.06 -11.29
N ASN A 19 6.07 -1.00 -11.65
CA ASN A 19 6.92 -0.21 -10.74
C ASN A 19 6.11 0.66 -9.75
N GLU A 20 4.88 0.25 -9.44
CA GLU A 20 3.93 0.97 -8.61
C GLU A 20 4.21 0.66 -7.13
N ALA A 21 4.28 1.69 -6.30
CA ALA A 21 4.53 1.51 -4.88
C ALA A 21 3.27 0.98 -4.18
N ILE A 22 3.38 -0.14 -3.47
CA ILE A 22 2.26 -0.77 -2.75
C ILE A 22 2.42 -0.54 -1.25
N ILE A 23 1.34 -0.15 -0.59
CA ILE A 23 1.30 -0.01 0.87
C ILE A 23 0.06 -0.65 1.48
N TYR A 24 0.16 -1.06 2.74
CA TYR A 24 -0.97 -1.56 3.53
C TYR A 24 -1.29 -0.57 4.64
N VAL A 25 -2.52 -0.03 4.65
CA VAL A 25 -2.98 0.92 5.67
C VAL A 25 -4.16 0.30 6.39
N ASN A 26 -4.04 0.09 7.70
CA ASN A 26 -5.05 -0.57 8.53
C ASN A 26 -5.51 -1.94 7.95
N GLY A 27 -4.59 -2.70 7.36
CA GLY A 27 -4.86 -4.00 6.73
C GLY A 27 -5.40 -3.95 5.31
N VAL A 28 -5.63 -2.76 4.73
CA VAL A 28 -6.12 -2.60 3.36
C VAL A 28 -4.96 -2.35 2.39
N ARG A 29 -4.83 -3.17 1.34
CA ARG A 29 -3.87 -2.98 0.23
C ARG A 29 -4.22 -1.74 -0.57
N ARG A 30 -3.25 -0.85 -0.78
CA ARG A 30 -3.38 0.36 -1.59
C ARG A 30 -2.21 0.46 -2.55
N VAL A 31 -2.51 0.84 -3.79
CA VAL A 31 -1.51 1.19 -4.80
C VAL A 31 -1.31 2.70 -4.74
N ILE A 32 -0.06 3.13 -4.62
CA ILE A 32 0.35 4.53 -4.74
C ILE A 32 0.71 4.74 -6.21
N SER A 33 -0.12 5.52 -6.91
CA SER A 33 0.22 5.98 -8.25
C SER A 33 1.43 6.91 -8.22
N ASP A 34 2.25 6.91 -9.28
CA ASP A 34 3.48 7.72 -9.38
C ASP A 34 3.27 9.20 -9.04
N GLY A 35 2.07 9.73 -9.34
CA GLY A 35 1.67 11.09 -8.99
C GLY A 35 1.61 11.39 -7.50
N LEU A 36 1.74 10.40 -6.62
CA LEU A 36 1.78 10.56 -5.16
C LEU A 36 3.16 10.21 -4.57
N ALA A 37 4.14 9.80 -5.39
CA ALA A 37 5.50 9.45 -4.96
C ALA A 37 6.28 10.64 -4.36
N HIS A 38 5.84 11.87 -4.63
CA HIS A 38 6.42 13.09 -4.08
C HIS A 38 5.89 13.45 -2.69
N LEU A 39 4.84 12.77 -2.21
CA LEU A 39 4.29 12.99 -0.88
C LEU A 39 5.10 12.21 0.15
N THR A 40 5.29 12.80 1.32
CA THR A 40 5.70 12.03 2.49
C THR A 40 4.59 11.05 2.86
N LEU A 41 4.95 9.95 3.54
CA LEU A 41 3.97 8.98 4.03
C LEU A 41 2.89 9.64 4.91
N LEU A 42 3.27 10.64 5.73
CA LEU A 42 2.31 11.37 6.57
C LEU A 42 1.32 12.21 5.75
N GLU A 43 1.80 12.90 4.72
CA GLU A 43 0.91 13.67 3.82
C GLU A 43 -0.04 12.75 3.07
N TYR A 44 0.46 11.62 2.58
CA TYR A 44 -0.35 10.59 1.92
C TYR A 44 -1.45 10.06 2.86
N LEU A 45 -1.09 9.66 4.09
CA LEU A 45 -2.03 9.13 5.08
C LEU A 45 -3.07 10.17 5.51
N ARG A 46 -2.65 11.43 5.69
CA ARG A 46 -3.57 12.54 6.04
C ARG A 46 -4.53 12.85 4.90
N GLY A 47 -4.06 12.81 3.66
CA GLY A 47 -4.90 12.93 2.46
C GLY A 47 -6.03 11.90 2.47
N ILE A 48 -5.70 10.61 2.62
CA ILE A 48 -6.71 9.53 2.64
C ILE A 48 -7.71 9.69 3.77
N ALA A 49 -7.25 10.09 4.96
CA ALA A 49 -8.14 10.32 6.10
C ALA A 49 -9.19 11.40 5.81
N THR A 50 -8.87 12.37 4.94
CA THR A 50 -9.77 13.48 4.59
C THR A 50 -10.85 13.05 3.59
N TYR A 51 -10.58 12.02 2.77
CA TYR A 51 -11.54 11.48 1.79
C TYR A 51 -12.47 10.38 2.35
N LEU A 52 -12.38 10.07 3.65
CA LEU A 52 -13.18 9.03 4.33
C LEU A 52 -14.31 9.59 5.21
N VAL A 53 -14.70 10.86 5.02
CA VAL A 53 -15.82 11.54 5.72
C VAL A 53 -17.00 11.75 4.79
#